data_AF-A0A522LWR7-F1
#
_entry.id   AF-A0A522LWR7-F1
#
_cell.length_a   1.000
_cell.length_b   1.000
_cell.length_c   1.000
_cell.angle_alpha   90.00
_cell.angle_beta   90.00
_cell.angle_gamma   90.00
#
_symmetry.space_group_name_H-M   'P 1'
#
loop_
_entity.id
_entity.type
_entity.pdbx_description
1 polymer ?
#
loop_
_entity_poly.entity_id
_entity_poly.type
_entity_poly.pdbx_seq_one_letter_code
_entity_poly.pdbx_strand_id
1 'polypeptide(L)'
;MAGTLRTEKISRLYNLIYPSGALGYFEDDEEFVVDTALSWSFAELSAQLLQSYRKNPDQENLRIALIYQPLQPREWASASLVFTDDTLRQLYPSPRGHRPRGSWRTDFGRRSTDRQDHDADSQQPVGADAFTEFQKRNREKSIYRGIELLLEYRSPLVPDARVFCPVLFSRNTTLDQYRTDPDIEEVDRKAALPVIEVLNLAGPMPLQQRCTAAIRELNDALHRLAVDKSRRGYPRPRPAAHFPNRTPTSHNVGEQRRLHVLEHRGELLPVAGAAQEQSPRGDDINAHALRRFDRFQNLDHHQLARLFRGNVRSASPGTVLAKRGSRDNWNYYLLRGTVRLKAKDGARFLIDDASPAAHAPLANLRPRMYSVTAVSHVTYLQIDVSFEAEIIATKTSRSA
;
A
#
# COMPACT_ATOMS: atom_id res chain seq x y z
N MET A 1 -16.28 -26.84 -19.13
CA MET A 1 -15.87 -25.88 -20.17
C MET A 1 -16.41 -24.51 -19.82
N ALA A 2 -15.74 -23.83 -18.88
CA ALA A 2 -16.02 -22.46 -18.54
C ALA A 2 -15.33 -21.55 -19.57
N GLY A 3 -15.98 -20.47 -19.99
CA GLY A 3 -15.28 -19.34 -20.59
C GLY A 3 -14.43 -18.67 -19.51
N THR A 4 -13.37 -19.36 -19.09
CA THR A 4 -12.49 -18.97 -18.00
C THR A 4 -11.80 -17.68 -18.44
N LEU A 5 -11.82 -16.63 -17.62
CA LEU A 5 -10.85 -15.53 -17.70
C LEU A 5 -9.49 -16.14 -18.03
N ARG A 6 -9.01 -16.03 -19.28
CA ARG A 6 -7.85 -16.77 -19.76
C ARG A 6 -6.72 -16.62 -18.76
N THR A 7 -6.44 -17.74 -18.11
CA THR A 7 -5.88 -17.82 -16.77
C THR A 7 -4.39 -17.52 -16.78
N GLU A 8 -3.73 -17.53 -17.94
CA GLU A 8 -2.28 -17.37 -18.10
C GLU A 8 -1.65 -16.24 -17.25
N LYS A 9 -2.38 -15.15 -16.98
CA LYS A 9 -1.88 -14.03 -16.16
C LYS A 9 -2.27 -14.09 -14.67
N ILE A 10 -3.37 -14.77 -14.33
CA ILE A 10 -3.89 -14.87 -12.96
C ILE A 10 -3.47 -16.19 -12.29
N SER A 11 -3.16 -17.22 -13.08
CA SER A 11 -2.79 -18.58 -12.66
C SER A 11 -1.65 -18.61 -11.64
N ARG A 12 -0.72 -17.66 -11.75
CA ARG A 12 0.45 -17.54 -10.88
C ARG A 12 0.21 -16.76 -9.58
N LEU A 13 -0.98 -16.19 -9.38
CA LEU A 13 -1.37 -15.64 -8.08
C LEU A 13 -1.91 -16.80 -7.25
N TYR A 14 -1.07 -17.30 -6.34
CA TYR A 14 -1.38 -18.48 -5.53
C TYR A 14 -2.62 -18.27 -4.66
N ASN A 15 -3.28 -19.38 -4.38
CA ASN A 15 -4.37 -19.58 -3.42
C ASN A 15 -5.75 -19.26 -3.98
N LEU A 16 -6.16 -20.09 -4.94
CA LEU A 16 -7.58 -20.30 -5.20
C LEU A 16 -8.13 -21.26 -4.16
N ILE A 17 -9.26 -20.89 -3.59
CA ILE A 17 -10.11 -21.81 -2.86
C ILE A 17 -10.99 -22.51 -3.89
N TYR A 18 -10.80 -23.82 -4.06
CA TYR A 18 -11.70 -24.64 -4.85
C TYR A 18 -13.08 -24.69 -4.18
N PRO A 19 -14.19 -24.95 -4.89
CA PRO A 19 -15.51 -25.12 -4.25
C PRO A 19 -15.55 -26.14 -3.10
N SER A 20 -14.59 -27.07 -3.04
CA SER A 20 -14.41 -28.02 -1.93
C SER A 20 -13.79 -27.41 -0.66
N GLY A 21 -13.23 -26.20 -0.73
CA GLY A 21 -12.44 -25.58 0.34
C GLY A 21 -10.94 -25.85 0.24
N ALA A 22 -10.49 -26.65 -0.73
CA ALA A 22 -9.06 -26.90 -0.95
C ALA A 22 -8.35 -25.64 -1.45
N LEU A 23 -7.16 -25.38 -0.93
CA LEU A 23 -6.26 -24.33 -1.37
C LEU A 23 -5.29 -24.88 -2.41
N GLY A 24 -5.03 -24.11 -3.45
CA GLY A 24 -4.09 -24.49 -4.48
C GLY A 24 -3.71 -23.36 -5.41
N TYR A 25 -2.99 -23.71 -6.46
CA TYR A 25 -2.51 -22.80 -7.49
C TYR A 25 -2.66 -23.45 -8.86
N PHE A 26 -2.62 -22.64 -9.91
CA PHE A 26 -2.55 -23.17 -11.27
C PHE A 26 -1.09 -23.20 -11.71
N GLU A 27 -0.66 -24.32 -12.28
CA GLU A 27 0.62 -24.43 -12.97
C GLU A 27 0.56 -23.78 -14.37
N ASP A 28 1.70 -23.77 -15.06
CA ASP A 28 1.85 -23.12 -16.36
C ASP A 28 1.00 -23.78 -17.46
N ASP A 29 0.58 -25.03 -17.26
CA ASP A 29 -0.33 -25.80 -18.12
C ASP A 29 -1.81 -25.63 -17.76
N GLU A 30 -2.12 -24.71 -16.85
CA GLU A 30 -3.45 -24.47 -16.28
C GLU A 30 -4.02 -25.67 -15.47
N GLU A 31 -3.19 -26.63 -15.06
CA GLU A 31 -3.60 -27.66 -14.10
C GLU A 31 -3.69 -27.06 -12.69
N PHE A 32 -4.81 -27.31 -12.00
CA PHE A 32 -4.97 -26.89 -10.61
C PHE A 32 -4.29 -27.88 -9.68
N VAL A 33 -3.18 -27.45 -9.09
CA VAL A 33 -2.43 -28.24 -8.11
C VAL A 33 -2.89 -27.83 -6.71
N VAL A 34 -3.45 -28.81 -6.00
CA VAL A 34 -3.85 -28.67 -4.59
C VAL A 34 -2.59 -28.64 -3.72
N ASP A 35 -2.46 -27.60 -2.91
CA ASP A 35 -1.48 -27.60 -1.83
C ASP A 35 -2.08 -28.37 -0.64
N THR A 36 -1.75 -29.66 -0.55
CA THR A 36 -2.31 -30.55 0.48
C THR A 36 -2.01 -30.07 1.90
N ALA A 37 -0.82 -29.50 2.13
CA ALA A 37 -0.41 -29.02 3.44
C ALA A 37 -1.23 -27.80 3.87
N LEU A 38 -1.30 -26.77 3.02
CA LEU A 38 -2.13 -25.59 3.28
C LEU A 38 -3.62 -25.95 3.35
N SER A 39 -4.12 -26.77 2.43
CA SER A 39 -5.51 -27.22 2.43
C SER A 39 -5.89 -27.88 3.74
N TRP A 40 -5.01 -28.74 4.28
CA TRP A 40 -5.25 -29.39 5.55
C TRP A 40 -5.19 -28.40 6.72
N SER A 41 -4.18 -27.52 6.78
CA SER A 41 -4.05 -26.51 7.84
C SER A 41 -5.22 -25.51 7.90
N PHE A 42 -5.89 -25.28 6.77
CA PHE A 42 -7.00 -24.33 6.65
C PHE A 42 -8.35 -24.98 6.34
N ALA A 43 -8.49 -26.32 6.46
CA ALA A 43 -9.69 -27.04 6.03
C ALA A 43 -10.96 -26.52 6.72
N GLU A 44 -10.93 -26.41 8.06
CA GLU A 44 -12.07 -25.94 8.84
C GLU A 44 -12.41 -24.47 8.52
N LEU A 45 -11.39 -23.60 8.47
CA LEU A 45 -11.60 -22.18 8.19
C LEU A 45 -12.14 -21.94 6.78
N SER A 46 -11.61 -22.64 5.78
CA SER A 46 -12.05 -22.53 4.39
C SER A 46 -13.49 -23.04 4.25
N ALA A 47 -13.85 -24.13 4.93
CA ALA A 47 -15.22 -24.63 4.96
C ALA A 47 -16.19 -23.61 5.60
N GLN A 48 -15.83 -23.04 6.75
CA GLN A 48 -16.63 -22.02 7.44
C GLN A 48 -16.78 -20.74 6.61
N LEU A 49 -15.70 -20.27 5.98
CA LEU A 49 -15.70 -19.13 5.07
C LEU A 49 -16.67 -19.39 3.91
N LEU A 50 -16.49 -20.49 3.18
CA LEU A 50 -17.33 -20.82 2.02
C LEU A 50 -18.80 -21.03 2.41
N GLN A 51 -19.06 -21.65 3.56
CA GLN A 51 -20.43 -21.82 4.06
C GLN A 51 -21.08 -20.48 4.36
N SER A 52 -20.39 -19.58 5.08
CA SER A 52 -20.89 -18.24 5.41
C SER A 52 -21.10 -17.42 4.15
N TYR A 53 -20.13 -17.48 3.24
CA TYR A 53 -20.15 -16.74 1.99
C TYR A 53 -21.27 -17.20 1.04
N ARG A 54 -21.56 -18.51 0.97
CA ARG A 54 -22.70 -19.04 0.20
C ARG A 54 -24.05 -18.60 0.76
N LYS A 55 -24.16 -18.46 2.08
CA LYS A 55 -25.39 -17.99 2.75
C LYS A 55 -25.63 -16.51 2.48
N ASN A 56 -24.59 -15.69 2.57
CA ASN A 56 -24.67 -14.25 2.34
C ASN A 56 -23.37 -13.72 1.70
N PRO A 57 -23.30 -13.63 0.36
CA PRO A 57 -22.08 -13.19 -0.32
C PRO A 57 -21.84 -11.67 -0.19
N ASP A 58 -22.85 -10.92 0.22
CA ASP A 58 -22.76 -9.48 0.47
C ASP A 58 -22.49 -9.17 1.95
N GLN A 59 -22.23 -10.20 2.76
CA GLN A 59 -21.79 -10.00 4.14
C GLN A 59 -20.46 -9.25 4.16
N GLU A 60 -20.44 -8.16 4.94
CA GLU A 60 -19.25 -7.34 5.14
C GLU A 60 -18.03 -8.19 5.52
N ASN A 61 -16.85 -7.79 5.04
CA ASN A 61 -15.56 -8.41 5.32
C ASN A 61 -15.35 -9.84 4.79
N LEU A 62 -16.33 -10.47 4.10
CA LEU A 62 -16.11 -11.75 3.43
C LEU A 62 -15.53 -11.54 2.03
N ARG A 63 -16.23 -10.80 1.17
CA ARG A 63 -15.72 -10.41 -0.16
C ARG A 63 -15.09 -9.03 -0.08
N ILE A 64 -13.82 -8.96 -0.46
CA ILE A 64 -13.02 -7.74 -0.33
C ILE A 64 -12.68 -7.10 -1.68
N ALA A 65 -12.73 -7.87 -2.77
CA ALA A 65 -12.57 -7.34 -4.11
C ALA A 65 -13.18 -8.26 -5.18
N LEU A 66 -13.27 -7.75 -6.40
CA LEU A 66 -13.57 -8.47 -7.62
C LEU A 66 -12.39 -8.33 -8.59
N ILE A 67 -12.08 -9.38 -9.33
CA ILE A 67 -11.09 -9.39 -10.41
C ILE A 67 -11.80 -9.69 -11.72
N TYR A 68 -11.60 -8.84 -12.72
CA TYR A 68 -12.13 -9.03 -14.06
C TYR A 68 -11.17 -8.48 -15.13
N GLN A 69 -11.38 -8.90 -16.38
CA GLN A 69 -10.61 -8.38 -17.51
C GLN A 69 -11.44 -7.27 -18.20
N PRO A 70 -11.07 -5.99 -18.05
CA PRO A 70 -11.82 -4.89 -18.67
C PRO A 70 -11.77 -5.00 -20.19
N LEU A 71 -12.84 -4.58 -20.87
CA LEU A 71 -12.90 -4.51 -22.33
C LEU A 71 -12.05 -3.36 -22.85
N GLN A 72 -12.05 -2.25 -22.11
CA GLN A 72 -11.21 -1.10 -22.44
C GLN A 72 -9.79 -1.30 -21.93
N PRO A 73 -8.77 -0.89 -22.70
CA PRO A 73 -7.39 -0.94 -22.24
C PRO A 73 -7.23 -0.01 -21.03
N ARG A 74 -6.69 -0.55 -19.94
CA ARG A 74 -6.27 0.23 -18.76
C ARG A 74 -4.78 0.56 -18.86
N GLU A 75 -4.33 1.51 -18.03
CA GLU A 75 -2.91 1.82 -17.90
C GLU A 75 -2.07 0.59 -17.49
N TRP A 76 -2.69 -0.33 -16.76
CA TRP A 76 -2.16 -1.67 -16.52
C TRP A 76 -2.69 -2.65 -17.58
N ALA A 77 -1.80 -3.27 -18.34
CA ALA A 77 -2.14 -4.26 -19.38
C ALA A 77 -2.62 -5.64 -18.84
N SER A 78 -3.01 -5.67 -17.57
CA SER A 78 -3.49 -6.86 -16.85
C SER A 78 -4.99 -6.75 -16.55
N ALA A 79 -5.56 -7.81 -15.98
CA ALA A 79 -6.86 -7.71 -15.33
C ALA A 79 -6.84 -6.66 -14.21
N SER A 80 -8.04 -6.15 -13.91
CA SER A 80 -8.32 -5.16 -12.89
C SER A 80 -8.81 -5.83 -11.61
N LEU A 81 -8.46 -5.25 -10.48
CA LEU A 81 -9.00 -5.57 -9.16
C LEU A 81 -9.78 -4.35 -8.66
N VAL A 82 -11.06 -4.55 -8.34
CA VAL A 82 -11.96 -3.52 -7.79
C VAL A 82 -12.30 -3.89 -6.36
N PHE A 83 -11.99 -2.99 -5.42
CA PHE A 83 -12.33 -3.18 -4.01
C PHE A 83 -13.84 -3.04 -3.76
N THR A 84 -14.36 -3.79 -2.79
CA THR A 84 -15.71 -3.54 -2.26
C THR A 84 -15.74 -2.23 -1.46
N ASP A 85 -16.92 -1.64 -1.32
CA ASP A 85 -17.14 -0.39 -0.56
C ASP A 85 -16.48 -0.42 0.82
N ASP A 86 -16.75 -1.46 1.60
CA ASP A 86 -16.21 -1.60 2.96
C ASP A 86 -14.70 -1.70 2.97
N THR A 87 -14.13 -2.47 2.04
CA THR A 87 -12.69 -2.62 1.89
C THR A 87 -12.04 -1.29 1.52
N LEU A 88 -12.66 -0.53 0.61
CA LEU A 88 -12.17 0.77 0.19
C LEU A 88 -12.17 1.78 1.35
N ARG A 89 -13.22 1.78 2.18
CA ARG A 89 -13.31 2.63 3.37
C ARG A 89 -12.27 2.23 4.43
N GLN A 90 -11.97 0.94 4.56
CA GLN A 90 -10.93 0.46 5.47
C GLN A 90 -9.52 0.85 5.01
N LEU A 91 -9.21 0.65 3.72
CA LEU A 91 -7.91 0.98 3.14
C LEU A 91 -7.65 2.49 3.10
N TYR A 92 -8.69 3.28 2.85
CA TYR A 92 -8.62 4.73 2.72
C TYR A 92 -9.66 5.39 3.62
N PRO A 93 -9.43 5.39 4.95
CA PRO A 93 -10.38 5.99 5.87
C PRO A 93 -10.51 7.48 5.56
N SER A 94 -11.74 7.91 5.27
CA SER A 94 -12.02 9.34 5.23
C SER A 94 -11.77 9.90 6.63
N PRO A 95 -11.10 11.04 6.79
CA PRO A 95 -10.93 11.68 8.09
C PRO A 95 -12.30 12.15 8.61
N ARG A 96 -13.06 11.23 9.21
CA ARG A 96 -14.33 11.50 9.89
C ARG A 96 -13.99 12.31 11.15
N GLY A 97 -14.03 13.63 11.04
CA GLY A 97 -13.73 14.54 12.15
C GLY A 97 -13.42 15.97 11.74
N HIS A 98 -12.97 16.21 10.50
CA HIS A 98 -13.01 17.55 9.94
C HIS A 98 -14.35 17.78 9.28
N ARG A 99 -15.34 18.17 10.10
CA ARG A 99 -16.34 19.11 9.59
C ARG A 99 -15.56 20.24 8.91
N PRO A 100 -15.89 20.63 7.67
CA PRO A 100 -15.20 21.74 7.01
C PRO A 100 -15.26 22.95 7.94
N ARG A 101 -14.12 23.31 8.54
CA ARG A 101 -14.00 24.48 9.40
C ARG A 101 -14.00 25.68 8.46
N GLY A 102 -15.15 26.33 8.34
CA GLY A 102 -15.30 27.62 7.69
C GLY A 102 -15.75 27.55 6.23
N SER A 103 -17.06 27.44 6.02
CA SER A 103 -17.70 28.44 5.16
C SER A 103 -17.36 29.80 5.76
N TRP A 104 -16.41 30.51 5.14
CA TRP A 104 -16.15 31.91 5.45
C TRP A 104 -17.42 32.68 5.12
N ARG A 105 -18.24 32.95 6.16
CA ARG A 105 -19.22 34.02 6.11
C ARG A 105 -18.43 35.32 5.94
N THR A 106 -18.54 35.90 4.77
CA THR A 106 -18.26 37.32 4.55
C THR A 106 -19.32 38.13 5.28
N ASP A 107 -19.18 38.27 6.60
CA ASP A 107 -19.89 39.31 7.35
C ASP A 107 -19.14 40.64 7.15
N PHE A 108 -19.34 41.22 5.97
CA PHE A 108 -19.26 42.67 5.79
C PHE A 108 -20.69 43.18 5.67
N GLY A 109 -21.04 44.09 6.57
CA GLY A 109 -22.41 44.37 6.95
C GLY A 109 -23.32 44.94 5.86
N ARG A 110 -24.62 44.81 6.09
CA ARG A 110 -25.57 45.92 6.00
C ARG A 110 -26.88 45.58 6.68
N ARG A 111 -27.32 46.48 7.56
CA ARG A 111 -28.73 46.63 7.94
C ARG A 111 -29.54 46.93 6.68
N SER A 112 -30.59 46.15 6.43
CA SER A 112 -31.80 46.65 5.80
C SER A 112 -32.95 45.72 6.15
N THR A 113 -34.00 46.32 6.69
CA THR A 113 -35.33 45.77 6.89
C THR A 113 -35.99 45.44 5.55
N ASP A 114 -36.99 44.55 5.60
CA ASP A 114 -37.91 44.14 4.53
C ASP A 114 -37.37 43.23 3.42
N ARG A 115 -37.70 41.92 3.50
CA ARG A 115 -38.57 41.23 2.53
C ARG A 115 -38.63 39.71 2.73
N GLN A 116 -39.87 39.24 2.75
CA GLN A 116 -40.42 38.03 2.12
C GLN A 116 -39.75 36.67 2.37
N ASP A 117 -40.54 35.83 3.05
CA ASP A 117 -40.55 34.38 2.97
C ASP A 117 -40.39 33.89 1.53
N HIS A 118 -39.23 33.34 1.20
CA HIS A 118 -39.06 32.41 0.09
C HIS A 118 -37.93 31.43 0.42
N ASP A 119 -38.31 30.16 0.33
CA ASP A 119 -37.49 28.99 0.06
C ASP A 119 -36.42 28.66 1.10
N ALA A 120 -36.86 27.92 2.12
CA ALA A 120 -36.03 27.04 2.90
C ALA A 120 -35.36 26.03 1.96
N ASP A 121 -34.16 26.40 1.51
CA ASP A 121 -33.22 25.62 0.74
C ASP A 121 -32.96 24.29 1.47
N SER A 122 -33.65 23.24 1.02
CA SER A 122 -33.50 21.87 1.46
C SER A 122 -32.14 21.34 0.98
N GLN A 123 -31.07 21.76 1.64
CA GLN A 123 -29.79 21.08 1.59
C GLN A 123 -29.97 19.71 2.22
N GLN A 124 -30.34 18.72 1.40
CA GLN A 124 -30.25 17.32 1.77
C GLN A 124 -28.83 17.07 2.28
N PRO A 125 -28.66 16.48 3.47
CA PRO A 125 -27.34 16.15 3.98
C PRO A 125 -26.65 15.29 2.94
N VAL A 126 -25.55 15.80 2.37
CA VAL A 126 -24.69 15.04 1.45
C VAL A 126 -24.36 13.73 2.17
N GLY A 127 -24.95 12.64 1.66
CA GLY A 127 -25.07 11.38 2.40
C GLY A 127 -23.70 10.90 2.89
N ALA A 128 -23.67 10.39 4.13
CA ALA A 128 -22.49 9.79 4.76
C ALA A 128 -21.86 8.64 3.93
N ASP A 129 -22.52 8.25 2.85
CA ASP A 129 -22.19 7.15 1.96
C ASP A 129 -21.40 7.59 0.72
N ALA A 130 -21.25 8.89 0.44
CA ALA A 130 -20.49 9.33 -0.74
C ALA A 130 -18.98 9.06 -0.57
N PHE A 131 -18.37 8.42 -1.57
CA PHE A 131 -16.91 8.27 -1.66
C PHE A 131 -16.22 9.59 -1.99
N THR A 132 -15.07 9.83 -1.36
CA THR A 132 -14.17 10.92 -1.75
C THR A 132 -13.58 10.67 -3.14
N GLU A 133 -13.22 11.72 -3.87
CA GLU A 133 -12.53 11.59 -5.17
C GLU A 133 -11.24 10.76 -5.06
N PHE A 134 -10.56 10.82 -3.90
CA PHE A 134 -9.41 9.98 -3.63
C PHE A 134 -9.79 8.49 -3.54
N GLN A 135 -10.87 8.15 -2.83
CA GLN A 135 -11.37 6.77 -2.77
C GLN A 135 -11.76 6.26 -4.16
N LYS A 136 -12.54 7.04 -4.94
CA LYS A 136 -12.93 6.67 -6.30
C LYS A 136 -11.71 6.35 -7.19
N ARG A 137 -10.70 7.23 -7.18
CA ARG A 137 -9.43 7.01 -7.92
C ARG A 137 -8.60 5.81 -7.44
N ASN A 138 -8.83 5.36 -6.21
CA ASN A 138 -8.12 4.22 -5.64
C ASN A 138 -8.95 2.94 -5.58
N ARG A 139 -10.19 2.97 -6.10
CA ARG A 139 -11.10 1.84 -6.11
C ARG A 139 -10.65 0.69 -6.99
N GLU A 140 -10.17 1.03 -8.18
CA GLU A 140 -9.65 0.09 -9.15
C GLU A 140 -8.12 0.12 -9.15
N LYS A 141 -7.50 -1.05 -9.15
CA LYS A 141 -6.04 -1.25 -9.20
C LYS A 141 -5.68 -2.38 -10.14
N SER A 142 -4.41 -2.45 -10.54
CA SER A 142 -3.87 -3.71 -11.05
C SER A 142 -3.94 -4.78 -9.96
N ILE A 143 -4.11 -6.05 -10.32
CA ILE A 143 -4.25 -7.14 -9.34
C ILE A 143 -3.08 -7.16 -8.35
N TYR A 144 -1.84 -7.09 -8.85
CA TYR A 144 -0.66 -7.13 -7.98
C TYR A 144 -0.65 -5.99 -6.96
N ARG A 145 -0.98 -4.76 -7.39
CA ARG A 145 -1.00 -3.62 -6.48
C ARG A 145 -2.16 -3.72 -5.49
N GLY A 146 -3.31 -4.20 -5.92
CA GLY A 146 -4.47 -4.42 -5.05
C GLY A 146 -4.18 -5.45 -3.96
N ILE A 147 -3.63 -6.60 -4.33
CA ILE A 147 -3.24 -7.66 -3.38
C ILE A 147 -2.14 -7.19 -2.42
N GLU A 148 -1.12 -6.46 -2.92
CA GLU A 148 -0.07 -5.87 -2.08
C GLU A 148 -0.68 -4.93 -1.02
N LEU A 149 -1.57 -4.02 -1.42
CA LEU A 149 -2.27 -3.12 -0.49
C LEU A 149 -3.04 -3.88 0.60
N LEU A 150 -3.74 -4.96 0.24
CA LEU A 150 -4.47 -5.79 1.20
C LEU A 150 -3.52 -6.48 2.19
N LEU A 151 -2.41 -7.04 1.70
CA LEU A 151 -1.43 -7.75 2.53
C LEU A 151 -0.61 -6.83 3.43
N GLU A 152 -0.35 -5.60 3.00
CA GLU A 152 0.38 -4.59 3.76
C GLU A 152 -0.49 -3.87 4.80
N TYR A 153 -1.81 -3.82 4.60
CA TYR A 153 -2.71 -3.12 5.50
C TYR A 153 -2.64 -3.67 6.94
N ARG A 154 -2.57 -2.75 7.91
CA ARG A 154 -2.63 -3.02 9.35
C ARG A 154 -3.71 -2.13 9.94
N SER A 155 -4.59 -2.73 10.75
CA SER A 155 -5.57 -1.93 11.48
C SER A 155 -4.85 -1.12 12.57
N PRO A 156 -5.14 0.17 12.73
CA PRO A 156 -4.63 0.97 13.83
C PRO A 156 -5.00 0.41 15.21
N LEU A 157 -6.10 -0.34 15.31
CA LEU A 157 -6.59 -0.93 16.55
C LEU A 157 -5.79 -2.16 16.97
N VAL A 158 -5.21 -2.86 16.00
CA VAL A 158 -4.43 -4.09 16.21
C VAL A 158 -3.25 -4.12 15.22
N PRO A 159 -2.19 -3.33 15.48
CA PRO A 159 -1.09 -3.13 14.54
C PRO A 159 -0.37 -4.42 14.14
N ASP A 160 -0.34 -5.41 15.02
CA ASP A 160 0.34 -6.69 14.81
C ASP A 160 -0.50 -7.70 14.02
N ALA A 161 -1.82 -7.48 13.91
CA ALA A 161 -2.73 -8.39 13.22
C ALA A 161 -2.91 -7.97 11.75
N ARG A 162 -2.76 -8.94 10.84
CA ARG A 162 -3.17 -8.75 9.44
C ARG A 162 -4.68 -8.82 9.36
N VAL A 163 -5.29 -7.77 8.81
CA VAL A 163 -6.75 -7.67 8.68
C VAL A 163 -7.25 -8.51 7.50
N PHE A 164 -6.46 -8.52 6.41
CA PHE A 164 -6.77 -9.24 5.20
C PHE A 164 -5.84 -10.44 5.01
N CYS A 165 -6.43 -11.54 4.57
CA CYS A 165 -5.76 -12.71 4.01
C CYS A 165 -6.47 -13.04 2.68
N PRO A 166 -6.09 -12.38 1.57
CA PRO A 166 -6.81 -12.49 0.31
C PRO A 166 -6.63 -13.86 -0.33
N VAL A 167 -7.73 -14.51 -0.69
CA VAL A 167 -7.79 -15.78 -1.41
C VAL A 167 -8.77 -15.66 -2.57
N LEU A 168 -8.47 -16.31 -3.68
CA LEU A 168 -9.26 -16.21 -4.90
C LEU A 168 -10.37 -17.27 -4.91
N PHE A 169 -11.56 -16.90 -5.37
CA PHE A 169 -12.69 -17.81 -5.46
C PHE A 169 -13.47 -17.56 -6.73
N SER A 170 -13.74 -18.63 -7.50
CA SER A 170 -14.61 -18.55 -8.67
C SER A 170 -15.97 -19.14 -8.36
N ARG A 171 -17.02 -18.33 -8.50
CA ARG A 171 -18.43 -18.78 -8.47
C ARG A 171 -19.01 -19.01 -9.87
N ASN A 172 -18.21 -18.83 -10.91
CA ASN A 172 -18.70 -18.76 -12.30
C ASN A 172 -19.78 -17.68 -12.47
N THR A 173 -19.59 -16.55 -11.79
CA THR A 173 -20.44 -15.36 -11.86
C THR A 173 -19.86 -14.36 -12.86
N THR A 174 -20.69 -13.39 -13.24
CA THR A 174 -20.35 -12.36 -14.21
C THR A 174 -20.52 -10.96 -13.60
N LEU A 175 -19.84 -9.96 -14.15
CA LEU A 175 -19.72 -8.62 -13.57
C LEU A 175 -21.07 -7.91 -13.43
N ASP A 176 -22.02 -8.17 -14.33
CA ASP A 176 -23.39 -7.65 -14.31
C ASP A 176 -24.24 -8.17 -13.14
N GLN A 177 -23.84 -9.29 -12.52
CA GLN A 177 -24.54 -9.88 -11.38
C GLN A 177 -24.23 -9.17 -10.06
N TYR A 178 -23.23 -8.29 -10.03
CA TYR A 178 -22.87 -7.53 -8.85
C TYR A 178 -23.60 -6.19 -8.85
N ARG A 179 -24.24 -5.88 -7.71
CA ARG A 179 -25.05 -4.65 -7.55
C ARG A 179 -24.18 -3.42 -7.82
N THR A 180 -24.73 -2.58 -8.70
CA THR A 180 -24.26 -1.28 -9.21
C THR A 180 -23.23 -0.59 -8.35
N ASP A 181 -21.98 -0.96 -8.60
CA ASP A 181 -20.85 -0.13 -8.29
C ASP A 181 -20.82 1.00 -9.33
N PRO A 182 -21.17 2.26 -8.96
CA PRO A 182 -21.35 3.33 -9.93
C PRO A 182 -20.06 3.66 -10.70
N ASP A 183 -18.91 3.28 -10.15
CA ASP A 183 -17.59 3.64 -10.68
C ASP A 183 -17.05 2.61 -11.69
N ILE A 184 -17.68 1.44 -11.85
CA ILE A 184 -17.32 0.51 -12.93
C ILE A 184 -17.90 1.05 -14.23
N GLU A 185 -17.09 1.13 -15.29
CA GLU A 185 -17.55 1.58 -16.61
C GLU A 185 -18.78 0.79 -17.08
N GLU A 186 -19.81 1.50 -17.56
CA GLU A 186 -21.07 0.86 -17.98
C GLU A 186 -20.86 -0.16 -19.10
N VAL A 187 -19.86 0.08 -19.95
CA VAL A 187 -19.45 -0.82 -21.04
C VAL A 187 -18.98 -2.17 -20.51
N ASP A 188 -18.15 -2.18 -19.46
CA ASP A 188 -17.65 -3.41 -18.85
C ASP A 188 -18.78 -4.16 -18.14
N ARG A 189 -19.69 -3.42 -17.48
CA ARG A 189 -20.85 -4.00 -16.79
C ARG A 189 -21.77 -4.75 -17.75
N LYS A 190 -22.12 -4.18 -18.90
CA LYS A 190 -23.06 -4.80 -19.85
C LYS A 190 -22.52 -6.04 -20.54
N ALA A 191 -21.22 -6.31 -20.47
CA ALA A 191 -20.56 -7.35 -21.23
C ALA A 191 -20.58 -8.74 -20.56
N ALA A 192 -21.28 -8.91 -19.42
CA ALA A 192 -21.34 -10.17 -18.67
C ALA A 192 -19.94 -10.79 -18.46
N LEU A 193 -18.95 -9.96 -18.15
CA LEU A 193 -17.56 -10.38 -18.04
C LEU A 193 -17.41 -11.38 -16.89
N PRO A 194 -16.73 -12.53 -17.08
CA PRO A 194 -16.45 -13.45 -15.98
C PRO A 194 -15.65 -12.75 -14.88
N VAL A 195 -15.96 -13.08 -13.63
CA VAL A 195 -15.34 -12.48 -12.44
C VAL A 195 -14.72 -13.56 -11.54
N ILE A 196 -13.55 -13.26 -11.00
CA ILE A 196 -12.97 -13.97 -9.86
C ILE A 196 -13.17 -13.10 -8.63
N GLU A 197 -13.74 -13.65 -7.58
CA GLU A 197 -13.95 -12.95 -6.31
C GLU A 197 -12.69 -13.08 -5.45
N VAL A 198 -12.37 -12.02 -4.71
CA VAL A 198 -11.31 -12.05 -3.69
C VAL A 198 -12.00 -12.10 -2.34
N LEU A 199 -11.84 -13.22 -1.64
CA LEU A 199 -12.36 -13.42 -0.29
C LEU A 199 -11.29 -13.12 0.75
N ASN A 200 -11.70 -12.73 1.95
CA ASN A 200 -10.82 -12.59 3.10
C ASN A 200 -10.88 -13.84 3.97
N LEU A 201 -9.88 -14.72 3.84
CA LEU A 201 -9.79 -15.94 4.65
C LEU A 201 -9.76 -15.65 6.15
N ALA A 202 -9.16 -14.52 6.55
CA ALA A 202 -9.11 -14.09 7.94
C ALA A 202 -10.39 -13.37 8.42
N GLY A 203 -11.33 -13.07 7.51
CA GLY A 203 -12.56 -12.32 7.80
C GLY A 203 -13.39 -12.94 8.93
N PRO A 204 -13.74 -14.23 8.85
CA PRO A 204 -14.50 -14.94 9.90
C PRO A 204 -13.73 -15.13 11.21
N MET A 205 -12.39 -14.95 11.22
CA MET A 205 -11.56 -15.27 12.39
C MET A 205 -11.64 -14.17 13.46
N PRO A 206 -11.75 -14.54 14.75
CA PRO A 206 -11.47 -13.64 15.86
C PRO A 206 -10.06 -13.05 15.75
N LEU A 207 -9.88 -11.79 16.16
CA LEU A 207 -8.60 -11.07 16.04
C LEU A 207 -7.40 -11.84 16.63
N GLN A 208 -7.57 -12.54 17.76
CA GLN A 208 -6.50 -13.32 18.38
C GLN A 208 -6.00 -14.47 17.49
N GLN A 209 -6.87 -15.06 16.68
CA GLN A 209 -6.54 -16.18 15.80
C GLN A 209 -5.86 -15.73 14.50
N ARG A 210 -5.96 -14.44 14.14
CA ARG A 210 -5.32 -13.87 12.94
C ARG A 210 -3.80 -13.78 13.05
N CYS A 211 -3.26 -13.91 14.27
CA CYS A 211 -1.81 -13.84 14.53
C CYS A 211 -1.12 -15.23 14.56
N THR A 212 -1.85 -16.30 14.23
CA THR A 212 -1.29 -17.66 14.18
C THR A 212 -0.13 -17.77 13.18
N ALA A 213 0.78 -18.71 13.41
CA ALA A 213 1.91 -18.95 12.51
C ALA A 213 1.45 -19.28 11.08
N ALA A 214 0.43 -20.13 10.95
CA ALA A 214 -0.12 -20.53 9.66
C ALA A 214 -0.62 -19.33 8.84
N ILE A 215 -1.39 -18.40 9.43
CA ILE A 215 -1.87 -17.19 8.73
C ILE A 215 -0.71 -16.28 8.33
N ARG A 216 0.32 -16.16 9.17
CA ARG A 216 1.52 -15.39 8.83
C ARG A 216 2.28 -16.01 7.66
N GLU A 217 2.51 -17.31 7.69
CA GLU A 217 3.18 -18.05 6.62
C GLU A 217 2.44 -17.95 5.30
N LEU A 218 1.11 -18.12 5.31
CA LEU A 218 0.26 -17.96 4.13
C LEU A 218 0.33 -16.54 3.57
N ASN A 219 0.19 -15.52 4.43
CA ASN A 219 0.27 -14.13 3.99
C ASN A 219 1.67 -13.75 3.50
N ASP A 220 2.74 -14.31 4.09
CA ASP A 220 4.11 -14.09 3.62
C ASP A 220 4.36 -14.75 2.27
N ALA A 221 3.80 -15.95 2.05
CA ALA A 221 3.82 -16.60 0.75
C ALA A 221 3.10 -15.73 -0.31
N LEU A 222 1.88 -15.30 -0.02
CA LEU A 222 1.10 -14.40 -0.87
C LEU A 222 1.86 -13.10 -1.18
N HIS A 223 2.50 -12.51 -0.17
CA HIS A 223 3.24 -11.26 -0.33
C HIS A 223 4.47 -11.42 -1.22
N ARG A 224 5.26 -12.48 -1.03
CA ARG A 224 6.43 -12.77 -1.89
C ARG A 224 6.02 -12.85 -3.36
N LEU A 225 4.86 -13.43 -3.65
CA LEU A 225 4.35 -13.60 -5.00
C LEU A 225 3.80 -12.30 -5.60
N ALA A 226 3.07 -11.52 -4.80
CA ALA A 226 2.60 -10.21 -5.22
C ALA A 226 3.77 -9.27 -5.53
N VAL A 227 4.86 -9.33 -4.75
CA VAL A 227 6.03 -8.45 -4.87
C VAL A 227 7.01 -8.91 -5.94
N ASP A 228 7.30 -10.22 -6.07
CA ASP A 228 8.32 -10.72 -7.00
C ASP A 228 7.94 -10.49 -8.47
N LYS A 229 8.46 -9.40 -9.03
CA LYS A 229 8.24 -8.98 -10.43
C LYS A 229 8.70 -10.02 -11.45
N SER A 230 9.69 -10.84 -11.11
CA SER A 230 10.19 -11.88 -12.03
C SER A 230 9.18 -12.99 -12.24
N ARG A 231 8.38 -13.29 -11.21
CA ARG A 231 7.31 -14.29 -11.25
C ARG A 231 6.02 -13.78 -11.89
N ARG A 232 5.85 -12.46 -12.03
CA ARG A 232 4.67 -11.83 -12.63
C ARG A 232 4.50 -12.12 -14.14
N GLY A 233 5.42 -12.86 -14.75
CA GLY A 233 5.21 -13.50 -16.05
C GLY A 233 4.67 -12.56 -17.11
N TYR A 234 5.19 -11.32 -17.22
CA TYR A 234 4.90 -10.51 -18.39
C TYR A 234 5.64 -11.15 -19.57
N PRO A 235 4.97 -11.75 -20.57
CA PRO A 235 5.59 -11.80 -21.87
C PRO A 235 5.92 -10.35 -22.21
N ARG A 236 7.22 -10.03 -22.35
CA ARG A 236 7.59 -8.74 -22.96
C ARG A 236 6.78 -8.64 -24.24
N PRO A 237 6.09 -7.52 -24.52
CA PRO A 237 5.49 -7.34 -25.83
C PRO A 237 6.59 -7.64 -26.84
N ARG A 238 6.41 -8.71 -27.64
CA ARG A 238 7.29 -8.93 -28.79
C ARG A 238 7.27 -7.61 -29.55
N PRO A 239 8.42 -7.00 -29.88
CA PRO A 239 8.41 -5.82 -30.74
C PRO A 239 7.56 -6.19 -31.95
N ALA A 240 6.47 -5.45 -32.16
CA ALA A 240 5.57 -5.73 -33.26
C ALA A 240 6.42 -5.88 -34.51
N ALA A 241 6.24 -7.00 -35.22
CA ALA A 241 6.87 -7.19 -36.52
C ALA A 241 6.63 -5.91 -37.33
N HIS A 242 7.74 -5.34 -37.82
CA HIS A 242 7.79 -4.16 -38.66
C HIS A 242 6.51 -3.99 -39.50
N PHE A 243 5.66 -3.03 -39.13
CA PHE A 243 4.70 -2.49 -40.09
C PHE A 243 5.51 -1.61 -41.06
N PRO A 244 5.45 -1.86 -42.38
CA PRO A 244 6.15 -1.02 -43.33
C PRO A 244 5.52 0.37 -43.34
N ASN A 245 6.38 1.36 -43.08
CA ASN A 245 6.31 2.79 -43.41
C ASN A 245 4.94 3.34 -43.87
N ARG A 246 4.36 4.21 -43.04
CA ARG A 246 3.70 5.42 -43.52
C ARG A 246 4.44 6.65 -42.99
N THR A 247 4.79 7.50 -43.94
CA THR A 247 5.55 8.75 -43.79
C THR A 247 4.84 9.78 -42.89
N PRO A 248 5.60 10.72 -42.31
CA PRO A 248 5.11 11.62 -41.28
C PRO A 248 4.42 12.84 -41.90
N THR A 249 3.22 13.16 -41.43
CA THR A 249 2.72 14.53 -41.48
C THR A 249 3.03 15.20 -40.15
N SER A 250 4.00 16.11 -40.23
CA SER A 250 4.22 17.23 -39.32
C SER A 250 2.90 17.83 -38.87
N HIS A 251 2.69 17.94 -37.56
CA HIS A 251 2.02 19.08 -36.92
C HIS A 251 2.60 19.29 -35.52
N ASN A 252 3.28 20.43 -35.37
CA ASN A 252 3.64 21.02 -34.09
C ASN A 252 2.37 21.46 -33.35
N VAL A 253 2.19 21.01 -32.11
CA VAL A 253 1.54 21.82 -31.07
C VAL A 253 2.32 21.58 -29.78
N GLY A 254 2.97 22.63 -29.30
CA GLY A 254 3.55 22.65 -27.97
C GLY A 254 2.45 22.78 -26.92
N GLU A 255 2.54 21.99 -25.85
CA GLU A 255 1.82 22.27 -24.62
C GLU A 255 2.74 22.03 -23.43
N GLN A 256 3.23 23.16 -22.90
CA GLN A 256 3.83 23.27 -21.58
C GLN A 256 2.76 22.92 -20.54
N ARG A 257 2.88 21.77 -19.88
CA ARG A 257 2.11 21.52 -18.65
C ARG A 257 2.70 22.32 -17.50
N ARG A 258 2.13 23.51 -17.27
CA ARG A 258 2.11 24.21 -15.98
C ARG A 258 1.54 23.26 -14.92
N LEU A 259 2.37 22.82 -13.99
CA LEU A 259 1.91 22.33 -12.69
C LEU A 259 1.52 23.55 -11.86
N HIS A 260 0.23 23.65 -11.52
CA HIS A 260 -0.24 24.57 -10.49
C HIS A 260 0.41 24.18 -9.16
N VAL A 261 1.38 24.98 -8.74
CA VAL A 261 1.93 24.97 -7.38
C VAL A 261 0.92 25.69 -6.49
N LEU A 262 0.28 24.95 -5.58
CA LEU A 262 -0.42 25.54 -4.45
C LEU A 262 0.64 26.06 -3.47
N GLU A 263 0.88 27.37 -3.52
CA GLU A 263 1.68 28.09 -2.54
C GLU A 263 0.95 28.14 -1.20
N HIS A 264 1.29 27.24 -0.28
CA HIS A 264 1.05 27.49 1.13
C HIS A 264 2.26 28.20 1.73
N ARG A 265 2.18 29.53 1.78
CA ARG A 265 2.96 30.36 2.72
C ARG A 265 2.50 30.03 4.14
N GLY A 266 3.19 29.07 4.78
CA GLY A 266 3.14 28.89 6.22
C GLY A 266 4.10 29.86 6.88
N GLU A 267 3.56 30.92 7.48
CA GLU A 267 4.27 31.82 8.36
C GLU A 267 4.91 31.04 9.53
N LEU A 268 6.17 31.39 9.81
CA LEU A 268 6.93 30.85 10.94
C LEU A 268 6.34 31.41 12.24
N LEU A 269 5.67 30.56 13.01
CA LEU A 269 5.40 30.86 14.41
C LEU A 269 6.73 30.80 15.21
N PRO A 270 7.01 31.77 16.09
CA PRO A 270 8.16 31.71 16.98
C PRO A 270 7.90 30.68 18.07
N VAL A 271 8.77 29.66 18.18
CA VAL A 271 8.79 28.79 19.37
C VAL A 271 9.60 29.51 20.44
N ALA A 272 8.93 30.36 21.21
CA ALA A 272 9.40 30.87 22.48
C ALA A 272 8.85 29.98 23.59
N GLY A 273 9.74 29.38 24.37
CA GLY A 273 9.39 28.56 25.52
C GLY A 273 10.39 27.44 25.72
N ALA A 274 11.55 27.79 26.28
CA ALA A 274 12.47 26.84 26.88
C ALA A 274 11.76 26.17 28.08
N ALA A 275 10.96 25.15 27.80
CA ALA A 275 10.50 24.20 28.78
C ALA A 275 11.59 23.12 28.89
N GLN A 276 12.11 23.00 30.10
CA GLN A 276 13.14 22.07 30.50
C GLN A 276 12.60 20.64 30.34
N GLU A 277 12.75 20.07 29.14
CA GLU A 277 12.45 18.67 28.87
C GLU A 277 13.43 17.81 29.66
N GLN A 278 12.96 17.33 30.81
CA GLN A 278 13.51 16.16 31.47
C GLN A 278 13.33 14.98 30.51
N SER A 279 14.34 14.77 29.65
CA SER A 279 14.45 13.58 28.82
C SER A 279 14.38 12.33 29.71
N PRO A 280 13.56 11.33 29.37
CA PRO A 280 13.68 10.02 29.99
C PRO A 280 15.08 9.49 29.71
N ARG A 281 15.82 9.27 30.81
CA ARG A 281 17.16 8.70 30.85
C ARG A 281 17.11 7.27 30.29
N GLY A 282 17.92 7.03 29.27
CA GLY A 282 18.64 5.78 29.06
C GLY A 282 17.84 4.49 28.88
N ASP A 283 17.09 4.35 27.79
CA ASP A 283 17.11 3.05 27.12
C ASP A 283 18.39 3.00 26.29
N ASP A 284 19.36 2.20 26.73
CA ASP A 284 20.61 1.98 26.00
C ASP A 284 20.28 1.38 24.63
N ILE A 285 20.38 2.21 23.58
CA ILE A 285 20.28 1.75 22.20
C ILE A 285 21.34 0.66 22.04
N ASN A 286 20.89 -0.55 21.74
CA ASN A 286 21.75 -1.73 21.60
C ASN A 286 21.63 -2.33 20.19
N ALA A 287 22.43 -3.36 19.90
CA ALA A 287 22.43 -4.01 18.59
C ALA A 287 21.08 -4.64 18.20
N HIS A 288 20.25 -5.05 19.17
CA HIS A 288 18.93 -5.62 18.88
C HIS A 288 17.95 -4.59 18.32
N ALA A 289 18.10 -3.30 18.67
CA ALA A 289 17.26 -2.24 18.13
C ALA A 289 17.34 -2.14 16.59
N LEU A 290 18.43 -2.64 15.99
CA LEU A 290 18.58 -2.68 14.54
C LEU A 290 17.57 -3.60 13.84
N ARG A 291 16.96 -4.57 14.54
CA ARG A 291 15.96 -5.47 13.95
C ARG A 291 14.70 -4.76 13.46
N ARG A 292 14.45 -3.53 13.90
CA ARG A 292 13.31 -2.74 13.40
C ARG A 292 13.44 -2.33 11.94
N PHE A 293 14.66 -2.29 11.40
CA PHE A 293 14.88 -1.94 10.00
C PHE A 293 14.69 -3.17 9.12
N ASP A 294 13.92 -3.03 8.05
CA ASP A 294 13.49 -4.14 7.18
C ASP A 294 14.67 -4.97 6.65
N ARG A 295 15.80 -4.30 6.38
CA ARG A 295 17.03 -4.94 5.88
C ARG A 295 17.75 -5.80 6.91
N PHE A 296 17.51 -5.56 8.20
CA PHE A 296 18.28 -6.18 9.30
C PHE A 296 17.43 -7.11 10.17
N GLN A 297 16.12 -7.21 9.92
CA GLN A 297 15.17 -8.07 10.68
C GLN A 297 15.67 -9.51 10.85
N ASN A 298 16.29 -10.06 9.81
CA ASN A 298 16.71 -11.45 9.72
C ASN A 298 18.21 -11.70 9.97
N LEU A 299 18.94 -10.70 10.49
CA LEU A 299 20.35 -10.87 10.83
C LEU A 299 20.52 -11.53 12.20
N ASP A 300 21.55 -12.36 12.32
CA ASP A 300 21.91 -12.98 13.58
C ASP A 300 22.51 -11.96 14.57
N HIS A 301 22.64 -12.35 15.83
CA HIS A 301 23.15 -11.45 16.88
C HIS A 301 24.56 -10.92 16.59
N HIS A 302 25.44 -11.74 15.99
CA HIS A 302 26.81 -11.35 15.67
C HIS A 302 26.87 -10.34 14.51
N GLN A 303 26.07 -10.55 13.47
CA GLN A 303 25.90 -9.63 12.35
C GLN A 303 25.34 -8.28 12.81
N LEU A 304 24.31 -8.29 13.66
CA LEU A 304 23.76 -7.07 14.26
C LEU A 304 24.79 -6.34 15.11
N ALA A 305 25.57 -7.07 15.93
CA ALA A 305 26.64 -6.49 16.73
C ALA A 305 27.74 -5.86 15.85
N ARG A 306 28.10 -6.48 14.71
CA ARG A 306 29.04 -5.91 13.74
C ARG A 306 28.52 -4.63 13.09
N LEU A 307 27.24 -4.58 12.72
CA LEU A 307 26.63 -3.36 12.18
C LEU A 307 26.57 -2.25 13.23
N PHE A 308 26.20 -2.59 14.46
CA PHE A 308 26.09 -1.62 15.53
C PHE A 308 27.44 -0.99 15.91
N ARG A 309 28.46 -1.85 16.09
CA ARG A 309 29.77 -1.43 16.57
C ARG A 309 30.45 -0.48 15.59
N GLY A 310 30.75 0.74 16.05
CA GLY A 310 31.51 1.72 15.29
C GLY A 310 30.73 2.52 14.24
N ASN A 311 29.46 2.18 13.97
CA ASN A 311 28.63 2.87 12.96
C ASN A 311 27.53 3.74 13.57
N VAL A 312 27.28 3.65 14.88
CA VAL A 312 26.35 4.54 15.57
C VAL A 312 26.98 5.93 15.71
N ARG A 313 26.19 6.96 15.41
CA ARG A 313 26.54 8.37 15.45
C ARG A 313 25.42 9.15 16.13
N SER A 314 25.77 10.31 16.65
CA SER A 314 24.82 11.29 17.18
C SER A 314 25.00 12.62 16.48
N ALA A 315 23.91 13.37 16.36
CA ALA A 315 23.95 14.72 15.81
C ALA A 315 22.94 15.64 16.52
N SER A 316 23.31 16.91 16.64
CA SER A 316 22.46 17.94 17.23
C SER A 316 21.44 18.47 16.21
N PRO A 317 20.37 19.14 16.67
CA PRO A 317 19.46 19.86 15.80
C PRO A 317 20.19 20.76 14.79
N GLY A 318 19.73 20.74 13.53
CA GLY A 318 20.30 21.53 12.44
C GLY A 318 21.45 20.86 11.69
N THR A 319 22.05 19.77 12.22
CA THR A 319 23.11 19.04 11.49
C THR A 319 22.55 18.39 10.22
N VAL A 320 23.24 18.59 9.10
CA VAL A 320 22.92 17.93 7.82
C VAL A 320 23.60 16.57 7.78
N LEU A 321 22.81 15.50 7.87
CA LEU A 321 23.31 14.12 7.85
C LEU A 321 23.68 13.69 6.42
N ALA A 322 22.86 14.09 5.44
CA ALA A 322 23.06 13.75 4.04
C ALA A 322 22.64 14.91 3.13
N LYS A 323 23.43 15.20 2.09
CA LYS A 323 23.18 16.31 1.15
C LYS A 323 22.45 15.82 -0.10
N ARG A 324 21.42 16.55 -0.55
CA ARG A 324 20.77 16.34 -1.86
C ARG A 324 21.81 16.40 -2.98
N GLY A 325 21.71 15.48 -3.94
CA GLY A 325 22.64 15.34 -5.06
C GLY A 325 23.89 14.52 -4.73
N SER A 326 24.15 14.24 -3.45
CA SER A 326 25.32 13.44 -3.05
C SER A 326 25.28 12.04 -3.65
N ARG A 327 26.47 11.52 -3.96
CA ARG A 327 26.74 10.14 -4.37
C ARG A 327 27.63 9.42 -3.35
N ASP A 328 27.63 9.89 -2.11
CA ASP A 328 28.34 9.24 -1.02
C ASP A 328 27.96 7.75 -0.89
N ASN A 329 28.88 6.97 -0.36
CA ASN A 329 28.72 5.54 -0.22
C ASN A 329 28.13 5.14 1.14
N TRP A 330 27.37 6.03 1.79
CA TRP A 330 26.79 5.77 3.11
C TRP A 330 25.31 5.47 3.02
N ASN A 331 24.82 4.61 3.89
CA ASN A 331 23.40 4.47 4.21
C ASN A 331 23.17 5.01 5.63
N TYR A 332 22.08 5.75 5.80
CA TYR A 332 21.73 6.39 7.06
C TYR A 332 20.42 5.80 7.58
N TYR A 333 20.39 5.33 8.83
CA TYR A 333 19.19 4.80 9.46
C TYR A 333 18.92 5.57 10.76
N LEU A 334 17.71 6.10 10.92
CA LEU A 334 17.35 6.84 12.12
C LEU A 334 17.15 5.86 13.27
N LEU A 335 17.88 5.98 14.39
CA LEU A 335 17.72 5.16 15.60
C LEU A 335 16.85 5.86 16.65
N ARG A 336 16.99 7.17 16.79
CA ARG A 336 16.22 7.98 17.73
C ARG A 336 16.13 9.42 17.26
N GLY A 337 15.02 10.09 17.57
CA GLY A 337 14.80 11.50 17.31
C GLY A 337 14.08 11.75 15.99
N THR A 338 14.20 12.96 15.47
CA THR A 338 13.43 13.42 14.31
C THR A 338 14.34 14.08 13.29
N VAL A 339 14.13 13.74 12.02
CA VAL A 339 14.82 14.34 10.87
C VAL A 339 13.82 14.95 9.90
N ARG A 340 14.30 15.93 9.13
CA ARG A 340 13.57 16.55 8.03
C ARG A 340 14.25 16.22 6.71
N LEU A 341 13.49 15.73 5.75
CA LEU A 341 13.89 15.53 4.37
C LEU A 341 13.44 16.74 3.54
N LYS A 342 14.32 17.32 2.73
CA LYS A 342 14.03 18.45 1.84
C LYS A 342 14.35 18.11 0.39
N ALA A 343 13.34 18.14 -0.49
CA ALA A 343 13.43 17.81 -1.90
C ALA A 343 13.97 18.98 -2.77
N LYS A 344 14.02 18.80 -4.11
CA LYS A 344 14.46 19.83 -5.07
C LYS A 344 13.52 21.03 -5.13
N ASP A 345 12.25 20.75 -5.26
CA ASP A 345 11.12 21.70 -5.31
C ASP A 345 10.86 22.43 -3.99
N GLY A 346 11.56 22.05 -2.91
CA GLY A 346 11.40 22.63 -1.59
C GLY A 346 10.41 21.88 -0.69
N ALA A 347 9.76 20.81 -1.16
CA ALA A 347 8.91 19.95 -0.35
C ALA A 347 9.69 19.40 0.85
N ARG A 348 9.01 19.34 2.01
CA ARG A 348 9.60 18.93 3.29
C ARG A 348 8.78 17.79 3.90
N PHE A 349 9.49 16.77 4.37
CA PHE A 349 8.90 15.63 5.08
C PHE A 349 9.59 15.49 6.44
N LEU A 350 8.82 15.24 7.49
CA LEU A 350 9.34 14.96 8.82
C LEU A 350 9.28 13.43 9.03
N ILE A 351 10.36 12.86 9.54
CA ILE A 351 10.44 11.45 9.90
C ILE A 351 10.91 11.37 11.35
N ASP A 352 10.06 10.86 12.22
CA ASP A 352 10.39 10.49 13.59
C ASP A 352 10.80 9.01 13.66
N ASP A 353 11.49 8.63 14.73
CA ASP A 353 12.04 7.28 14.90
C ASP A 353 10.99 6.17 15.18
N ALA A 354 9.75 6.53 15.49
CA ALA A 354 8.63 5.60 15.62
C ALA A 354 7.84 5.43 14.32
N SER A 355 8.03 6.33 13.35
CA SER A 355 7.33 6.27 12.07
C SER A 355 7.74 5.04 11.25
N PRO A 356 6.80 4.39 10.54
CA PRO A 356 7.14 3.29 9.63
C PRO A 356 8.17 3.68 8.56
N ALA A 357 8.21 4.95 8.15
CA ALA A 357 9.18 5.47 7.19
C ALA A 357 10.63 5.41 7.71
N ALA A 358 10.84 5.39 9.03
CA ALA A 358 12.16 5.25 9.64
C ALA A 358 12.72 3.82 9.56
N HIS A 359 11.90 2.81 9.22
CA HIS A 359 12.37 1.42 9.07
C HIS A 359 13.23 1.20 7.81
N ALA A 360 13.20 2.16 6.88
CA ALA A 360 14.00 2.18 5.66
C ALA A 360 15.19 3.16 5.76
N PRO A 361 16.25 2.98 4.95
CA PRO A 361 17.36 3.94 4.89
C PRO A 361 16.90 5.33 4.41
N LEU A 362 17.34 6.36 5.14
CA LEU A 362 17.03 7.76 4.84
C LEU A 362 17.65 8.17 3.50
N ALA A 363 16.81 8.68 2.60
CA ALA A 363 17.21 9.19 1.28
C ALA A 363 18.12 8.22 0.50
N ASN A 364 17.72 6.95 0.41
CA ASN A 364 18.51 5.83 -0.12
C ASN A 364 18.92 5.94 -1.61
N LEU A 365 18.16 6.68 -2.43
CA LEU A 365 18.45 6.81 -3.85
C LEU A 365 19.77 7.58 -4.07
N ARG A 366 20.55 7.17 -5.07
CA ARG A 366 21.78 7.86 -5.51
C ARG A 366 21.62 8.33 -6.97
N PRO A 367 21.86 9.62 -7.29
CA PRO A 367 22.15 10.72 -6.38
C PRO A 367 20.99 11.00 -5.41
N ARG A 368 21.30 11.49 -4.20
CA ARG A 368 20.28 11.71 -3.15
C ARG A 368 19.20 12.69 -3.60
N MET A 369 17.94 12.27 -3.57
CA MET A 369 16.81 13.13 -3.94
C MET A 369 16.43 14.16 -2.85
N TYR A 370 16.89 13.92 -1.62
CA TYR A 370 16.58 14.75 -0.46
C TYR A 370 17.86 15.13 0.30
N SER A 371 17.86 16.33 0.89
CA SER A 371 18.77 16.65 2.00
C SER A 371 18.13 16.19 3.30
N VAL A 372 18.89 15.54 4.17
CA VAL A 372 18.45 15.05 5.48
C VAL A 372 19.06 15.92 6.56
N THR A 373 18.23 16.54 7.39
CA THR A 373 18.68 17.44 8.47
C THR A 373 18.05 17.03 9.79
N ALA A 374 18.86 16.90 10.85
CA ALA A 374 18.37 16.66 12.19
C ALA A 374 17.48 17.81 12.67
N VAL A 375 16.32 17.50 13.22
CA VAL A 375 15.38 18.47 13.80
C VAL A 375 15.46 18.44 15.32
N SER A 376 15.61 17.26 15.90
CA SER A 376 15.95 17.06 17.32
C SER A 376 17.42 16.62 17.46
N HIS A 377 17.85 16.35 18.70
CA HIS A 377 19.00 15.47 18.88
C HIS A 377 18.65 14.10 18.30
N VAL A 378 19.52 13.57 17.46
CA VAL A 378 19.31 12.28 16.79
C VAL A 378 20.45 11.33 17.09
N THR A 379 20.10 10.06 17.26
CA THR A 379 21.03 8.95 17.17
C THR A 379 20.71 8.22 15.88
N TYR A 380 21.73 7.88 15.09
CA TYR A 380 21.56 7.27 13.79
C TYR A 380 22.70 6.32 13.48
N LEU A 381 22.44 5.39 12.57
CA LEU A 381 23.43 4.48 12.04
C LEU A 381 23.95 5.06 10.71
N GLN A 382 25.26 5.14 10.54
CA GLN A 382 25.92 5.51 9.30
C GLN A 382 26.81 4.36 8.85
N ILE A 383 26.43 3.66 7.79
CA ILE A 383 27.09 2.42 7.35
C ILE A 383 27.56 2.58 5.92
N ASP A 384 28.78 2.14 5.61
CA ASP A 384 29.24 2.03 4.23
C ASP A 384 28.41 0.96 3.50
N VAL A 385 28.03 1.25 2.26
CA VAL A 385 27.15 0.37 1.46
C VAL A 385 27.79 -0.98 1.18
N SER A 386 29.10 -1.01 0.94
CA SER A 386 29.82 -2.27 0.68
C SER A 386 29.88 -3.12 1.94
N PHE A 387 30.10 -2.50 3.10
CA PHE A 387 30.07 -3.20 4.39
C PHE A 387 28.66 -3.71 4.73
N GLU A 388 27.61 -2.90 4.51
CA GLU A 388 26.22 -3.36 4.67
C GLU A 388 25.94 -4.60 3.81
N ALA A 389 26.34 -4.56 2.54
CA ALA A 389 26.15 -5.66 1.60
C ALA A 389 26.92 -6.92 2.01
N GLU A 390 28.17 -6.80 2.46
CA GLU A 390 28.97 -7.92 2.98
C GLU A 390 28.28 -8.61 4.15
N ILE A 391 27.79 -7.83 5.13
CA ILE A 391 27.11 -8.38 6.30
C ILE A 391 25.85 -9.16 5.89
N ILE A 392 25.06 -8.61 4.98
CA ILE A 392 23.83 -9.24 4.48
C ILE A 392 24.16 -10.51 3.66
N ALA A 393 25.19 -10.48 2.82
CA ALA A 393 25.57 -11.60 1.96
C ALA A 393 26.15 -12.80 2.73
N THR A 394 26.81 -12.56 3.87
CA THR A 394 27.37 -13.63 4.72
C THR A 394 26.30 -14.64 5.20
N LYS A 395 25.01 -14.28 5.10
CA LYS A 395 23.85 -15.14 5.34
C LYS A 395 23.78 -16.35 4.41
N THR A 396 24.22 -16.21 3.15
CA THR A 396 23.96 -17.21 2.11
C THR A 396 24.94 -18.39 2.13
N SER A 397 26.14 -18.20 2.67
CA SER A 397 27.22 -19.20 2.55
C SER A 397 27.31 -20.20 3.71
N ARG A 398 26.53 -20.02 4.79
CA ARG A 398 26.53 -20.91 5.97
C ARG A 398 25.33 -21.86 6.05
N SER A 399 24.50 -21.88 5.00
CA SER A 399 23.34 -22.79 4.88
C SER A 399 23.48 -23.76 3.70
N ALA A 400 24.70 -23.97 3.19
CA ALA A 400 25.03 -24.94 2.15
C ALA A 400 25.87 -26.07 2.75
#